data_AF-A0A924LL61-F1
#
_entry.id   AF-A0A924LL61-F1
#
_cell.length_a   1.000
_cell.length_b   1.000
_cell.length_c   1.000
_cell.angle_alpha   90.00
_cell.angle_beta   90.00
_cell.angle_gamma   90.00
#
_symmetry.space_group_name_H-M   'P 1'
#
loop_
_entity.id
_entity.type
_entity.pdbx_description
1 polymer ?
#
loop_
_entity_poly.entity_id
_entity_poly.type
_entity_poly.pdbx_seq_one_letter_code
_entity_poly.pdbx_strand_id
1 'polypeptide(L)'
;MAGAPFVNSPAGWQISLSGRGSDVVIAVGRVAVGVDIEPKEAAALWLDMLTPAEVCDILSMAAAHRPFECLRRWTMKEAVAKLIGQPLQIAPESIETQADGPSRFTARCGDWRAHGWTRINDDSVISLALTA
;
A
#
# COMPACT_ATOMS: atom_id res chain seq x y z
N MET A 1 -13.86 -15.74 -0.10
CA MET A 1 -14.00 -14.29 -0.34
C MET A 1 -14.11 -13.60 1.00
N ALA A 2 -13.03 -12.95 1.45
CA ALA A 2 -13.02 -12.28 2.75
C ALA A 2 -13.26 -10.78 2.54
N GLY A 3 -14.50 -10.31 2.74
CA GLY A 3 -14.83 -8.90 2.96
C GLY A 3 -14.61 -7.88 1.83
N ALA A 4 -13.97 -8.24 0.72
CA ALA A 4 -13.70 -7.29 -0.38
C ALA A 4 -15.00 -6.84 -1.06
N PRO A 5 -15.23 -5.52 -1.21
CA PRO A 5 -16.40 -4.99 -1.90
C PRO A 5 -16.35 -5.32 -3.40
N PHE A 6 -17.52 -5.44 -4.04
CA PHE A 6 -17.64 -5.56 -5.48
C PHE A 6 -18.73 -4.62 -6.01
N VAL A 7 -18.57 -4.15 -7.25
CA VAL A 7 -19.58 -3.29 -7.89
C VAL A 7 -20.57 -4.17 -8.65
N ASN A 8 -21.81 -4.23 -8.16
CA ASN A 8 -22.87 -4.99 -8.82
C ASN A 8 -23.35 -4.34 -10.13
N SER A 9 -23.41 -3.00 -10.16
CA SER A 9 -23.76 -2.22 -11.35
C SER A 9 -23.24 -0.79 -11.23
N PRO A 10 -22.78 -0.15 -12.33
CA PRO A 10 -22.61 -0.72 -13.66
C PRO A 10 -21.46 -1.75 -13.71
N ALA A 11 -21.57 -2.74 -14.60
CA ALA A 11 -20.56 -3.78 -14.74
C ALA A 11 -19.22 -3.24 -15.25
N GLY A 12 -18.12 -3.91 -14.87
CA GLY A 12 -16.75 -3.56 -15.28
C GLY A 12 -16.11 -2.44 -14.45
N TRP A 13 -16.71 -2.08 -13.33
CA TRP A 13 -16.08 -1.20 -12.33
C TRP A 13 -15.51 -2.03 -11.18
N GLN A 14 -14.39 -1.56 -10.65
CA GLN A 14 -13.73 -2.12 -9.48
C GLN A 14 -13.63 -1.06 -8.40
N ILE A 15 -13.69 -1.49 -7.14
CA ILE A 15 -13.67 -0.63 -5.97
C ILE A 15 -12.73 -1.20 -4.92
N SER A 16 -11.96 -0.33 -4.28
CA SER A 16 -11.17 -0.63 -3.09
C SER A 16 -11.43 0.45 -2.06
N LEU A 17 -11.43 0.08 -0.78
CA LEU A 17 -11.64 1.01 0.32
C LEU A 17 -10.69 0.70 1.47
N SER A 18 -10.30 1.75 2.18
CA SER A 18 -9.61 1.65 3.46
C SER A 18 -10.08 2.76 4.39
N GLY A 19 -10.06 2.50 5.68
CA GLY A 19 -10.50 3.47 6.68
C GLY A 19 -9.77 3.30 8.00
N ARG A 20 -9.44 4.43 8.62
CA ARG A 20 -8.79 4.53 9.93
C ARG A 20 -9.39 5.70 10.69
N GLY A 21 -9.98 5.42 11.85
CA GLY A 21 -10.68 6.45 12.62
C GLY A 21 -11.83 7.07 11.84
N SER A 22 -11.77 8.39 11.62
CA SER A 22 -12.76 9.15 10.85
C SER A 22 -12.43 9.29 9.36
N ASP A 23 -11.22 8.90 8.95
CA ASP A 23 -10.79 8.99 7.55
C ASP A 23 -11.15 7.72 6.79
N VAL A 24 -11.69 7.91 5.59
CA VAL A 24 -11.97 6.85 4.63
C VAL A 24 -11.46 7.27 3.26
N VAL A 25 -10.77 6.35 2.60
CA VAL A 25 -10.35 6.50 1.21
C VAL A 25 -11.02 5.43 0.37
N ILE A 26 -11.52 5.84 -0.80
CA ILE A 26 -12.18 4.96 -1.75
C ILE A 26 -11.50 5.17 -3.11
N ALA A 27 -11.03 4.08 -3.71
CA ALA A 27 -10.57 4.05 -5.08
C ALA A 27 -11.60 3.34 -5.95
N VAL A 28 -11.93 3.93 -7.08
CA VAL A 28 -12.89 3.39 -8.04
C VAL A 28 -12.29 3.52 -9.44
N GLY A 29 -12.34 2.46 -10.23
CA GLY A 29 -11.75 2.45 -11.57
C GLY A 29 -12.37 1.41 -12.48
N ARG A 30 -12.06 1.50 -13.77
CA ARG A 30 -12.37 0.47 -14.78
C ARG A 30 -11.30 -0.62 -14.88
N VAL A 31 -10.23 -0.46 -14.11
CA VAL A 31 -9.10 -1.39 -13.96
C VAL A 31 -9.03 -1.85 -12.51
N ALA A 32 -8.20 -2.84 -12.21
CA ALA A 32 -7.95 -3.22 -10.83
C ALA A 32 -7.29 -2.08 -10.06
N VAL A 33 -7.84 -1.79 -8.89
CA VAL A 33 -7.41 -0.71 -8.00
C VAL A 33 -7.28 -1.24 -6.58
N GLY A 34 -6.28 -0.77 -5.86
CA GLY A 34 -6.13 -1.01 -4.43
C GLY A 34 -5.80 0.30 -3.71
N VAL A 35 -6.41 0.54 -2.55
CA VAL A 35 -6.14 1.75 -1.76
C VAL A 35 -5.94 1.40 -0.30
N ASP A 36 -5.03 2.10 0.34
CA ASP A 36 -4.83 2.03 1.77
C ASP A 36 -4.56 3.39 2.41
N ILE A 37 -4.90 3.52 3.70
CA ILE A 37 -4.64 4.68 4.53
C ILE A 37 -4.16 4.23 5.91
N GLU A 38 -3.08 4.84 6.39
CA GLU A 38 -2.57 4.61 7.74
C GLU A 38 -2.27 5.93 8.46
N PRO A 39 -2.56 6.04 9.77
CA PRO A 39 -2.24 7.21 10.56
C PRO A 39 -0.73 7.28 10.80
N LYS A 40 -0.16 8.49 10.80
CA LYS A 40 1.29 8.68 11.03
C LYS A 40 1.73 8.23 12.41
N GLU A 41 0.84 8.27 13.39
CA GLU A 41 1.09 7.81 14.76
C GLU A 41 1.32 6.30 14.82
N ALA A 42 0.89 5.54 13.81
CA ALA A 42 1.21 4.12 13.70
C ALA A 42 2.66 3.87 13.24
N ALA A 43 3.43 4.90 12.89
CA ALA A 43 4.81 4.73 12.45
C ALA A 43 5.65 4.00 13.49
N ALA A 44 6.12 2.80 13.12
CA ALA A 44 7.00 1.98 13.92
C ALA A 44 7.95 1.19 13.02
N LEU A 45 8.95 0.56 13.64
CA LEU A 45 9.98 -0.17 12.94
C LEU A 45 9.61 -1.67 12.80
N TRP A 46 8.79 -2.00 11.79
CA TRP A 46 8.37 -3.38 11.48
C TRP A 46 9.23 -4.01 10.39
N LEU A 47 10.50 -4.27 10.69
CA LEU A 47 11.44 -4.80 9.69
C LEU A 47 11.08 -6.20 9.18
N ASP A 48 10.33 -6.96 9.97
CA ASP A 48 9.81 -8.28 9.62
C ASP A 48 8.71 -8.25 8.55
N MET A 49 8.07 -7.11 8.32
CA MET A 49 7.05 -6.91 7.28
C MET A 49 7.66 -6.42 5.94
N LEU A 50 8.98 -6.27 5.88
CA LEU A 50 9.72 -5.76 4.74
C LEU A 50 10.48 -6.87 4.01
N THR A 51 10.76 -6.66 2.73
CA THR A 51 11.70 -7.52 2.00
C THR A 51 13.13 -7.28 2.48
N PRO A 52 14.07 -8.22 2.29
CA PRO A 52 15.47 -7.99 2.63
C PRO A 52 16.09 -6.75 1.96
N ALA A 53 15.74 -6.49 0.70
CA ALA A 53 16.18 -5.29 -0.02
C ALA A 53 15.63 -4.02 0.63
N GLU A 54 14.34 -4.04 1.00
CA GLU A 54 13.72 -2.92 1.69
C GLU A 54 14.35 -2.66 3.07
N VAL A 55 14.66 -3.72 3.83
CA VAL A 55 15.35 -3.59 5.13
C VAL A 55 16.70 -2.91 4.95
N CYS A 56 17.50 -3.30 3.94
CA CYS A 56 18.77 -2.66 3.64
C CYS A 56 18.62 -1.16 3.37
N ASP A 57 17.63 -0.78 2.55
CA ASP A 57 17.35 0.63 2.26
C ASP A 57 17.00 1.40 3.53
N ILE A 58 16.08 0.88 4.36
CA ILE A 58 15.64 1.53 5.61
C ILE A 58 16.82 1.72 6.55
N LEU A 59 17.67 0.71 6.70
CA LEU A 59 18.81 0.77 7.62
C LEU A 59 19.88 1.76 7.14
N SER A 60 19.96 2.05 5.85
CA SER A 60 20.84 3.09 5.29
C SER A 60 20.38 4.53 5.60
N MET A 61 19.09 4.72 5.95
CA MET A 61 18.55 6.03 6.29
C MET A 61 18.96 6.47 7.71
N ALA A 62 18.90 7.77 7.96
CA ALA A 62 19.00 8.34 9.30
C ALA A 62 17.92 7.74 10.21
N ALA A 63 18.28 7.39 11.45
CA ALA A 63 17.41 6.68 12.38
C ALA A 63 16.04 7.36 12.59
N ALA A 64 16.02 8.70 12.59
CA ALA A 64 14.81 9.50 12.74
C ALA A 64 13.78 9.32 11.61
N HIS A 65 14.20 8.91 10.40
CA HIS A 65 13.30 8.77 9.25
C HIS A 65 12.78 7.35 9.06
N ARG A 66 13.40 6.35 9.70
CA ARG A 66 13.12 4.93 9.45
C ARG A 66 11.68 4.52 9.76
N PRO A 67 11.08 4.88 10.93
CA PRO A 67 9.72 4.45 11.25
C PRO A 67 8.69 4.98 10.24
N PHE A 68 8.87 6.23 9.78
CA PHE A 68 7.98 6.83 8.80
C PHE A 68 8.10 6.18 7.42
N GLU A 69 9.32 5.87 6.96
CA GLU A 69 9.49 5.17 5.69
C GLU A 69 8.98 3.71 5.77
N CYS A 70 9.11 3.04 6.92
CA CYS A 70 8.46 1.75 7.17
C CYS A 70 6.93 1.86 7.03
N LEU A 71 6.32 2.86 7.66
CA LEU A 71 4.88 3.11 7.54
C LEU A 71 4.48 3.36 6.08
N ARG A 72 5.25 4.18 5.36
CA ARG A 72 4.98 4.48 3.95
C ARG A 72 5.00 3.22 3.08
N ARG A 73 6.02 2.35 3.26
CA ARG A 73 6.10 1.06 2.54
C ARG A 73 5.00 0.11 2.96
N TRP A 74 4.65 0.08 4.25
CA TRP A 74 3.50 -0.68 4.74
C TRP A 74 2.21 -0.28 4.03
N THR A 75 1.88 1.01 3.97
CA THR A 75 0.69 1.50 3.26
C THR A 75 0.72 1.16 1.76
N MET A 76 1.90 1.21 1.11
CA MET A 76 2.05 0.76 -0.29
C MET A 76 1.75 -0.74 -0.43
N LYS A 77 2.30 -1.58 0.46
CA LYS A 77 2.10 -3.03 0.45
C LYS A 77 0.63 -3.39 0.64
N GLU A 78 -0.05 -2.78 1.60
CA GLU A 78 -1.49 -3.00 1.82
C GLU A 78 -2.34 -2.60 0.61
N ALA A 79 -2.02 -1.47 -0.03
CA ALA A 79 -2.68 -1.07 -1.28
C ALA A 79 -2.47 -2.11 -2.40
N VAL A 80 -1.26 -2.66 -2.54
CA VAL A 80 -0.95 -3.71 -3.53
C VAL A 80 -1.64 -5.04 -3.17
N ALA A 81 -1.67 -5.41 -1.89
CA ALA A 81 -2.33 -6.64 -1.43
C ALA A 81 -3.85 -6.58 -1.71
N LYS A 82 -4.46 -5.41 -1.52
CA LYS A 82 -5.86 -5.12 -1.90
C LYS A 82 -6.09 -5.14 -3.40
N LEU A 83 -5.14 -4.61 -4.19
CA LEU A 83 -5.19 -4.67 -5.66
C LEU A 83 -5.20 -6.12 -6.18
N ILE A 84 -4.40 -7.02 -5.59
CA ILE A 84 -4.34 -8.45 -5.94
C ILE A 84 -5.62 -9.19 -5.50
N GLY A 85 -6.35 -8.65 -4.52
CA GLY A 85 -7.66 -9.15 -4.09
C GLY A 85 -7.62 -10.25 -3.02
N GLN A 86 -6.44 -10.55 -2.45
CA GLN A 86 -6.27 -11.54 -1.38
C GLN A 86 -5.37 -11.04 -0.23
N PRO A 87 -5.68 -9.87 0.39
CA PRO A 87 -4.75 -9.22 1.31
C PRO A 87 -4.36 -10.09 2.51
N LEU A 88 -5.30 -10.87 3.06
CA LEU A 88 -5.03 -11.77 4.20
C LEU A 88 -4.20 -13.01 3.86
N GLN A 89 -3.91 -13.27 2.59
CA GLN A 89 -3.15 -14.45 2.14
C GLN A 89 -1.78 -14.09 1.60
N ILE A 90 -1.47 -12.81 1.44
CA ILE A 90 -0.20 -12.35 0.91
C ILE A 90 0.65 -11.90 2.08
N ALA A 91 1.77 -12.59 2.29
CA ALA A 91 2.75 -12.20 3.30
C ALA A 91 3.35 -10.83 2.92
N PRO A 92 3.33 -9.81 3.79
CA PRO A 92 3.83 -8.47 3.46
C PRO A 92 5.28 -8.45 2.96
N GLU A 93 6.13 -9.33 3.49
CA GLU A 93 7.53 -9.54 3.10
C GLU A 93 7.70 -10.17 1.71
N SER A 94 6.61 -10.60 1.06
CA SER A 94 6.61 -11.09 -0.33
C SER A 94 6.29 -9.99 -1.36
N ILE A 95 5.84 -8.81 -0.90
CA ILE A 95 5.58 -7.65 -1.74
C ILE A 95 6.79 -6.72 -1.66
N GLU A 96 7.54 -6.56 -2.74
CA GLU A 96 8.61 -5.56 -2.81
C GLU A 96 8.04 -4.22 -3.31
N THR A 97 8.32 -3.13 -2.60
CA THR A 97 7.92 -1.77 -2.96
C THR A 97 9.15 -0.89 -3.15
N GLN A 98 9.12 -0.05 -4.17
CA GLN A 98 10.16 0.92 -4.45
C GLN A 98 9.54 2.30 -4.63
N ALA A 99 9.90 3.24 -3.77
CA ALA A 99 9.53 4.63 -3.94
C ALA A 99 10.27 5.24 -5.15
N ASP A 100 9.53 5.90 -6.03
CA ASP A 100 10.05 6.69 -7.14
C ASP A 100 9.76 8.16 -6.85
N GLY A 101 10.69 8.80 -6.14
CA GLY A 101 10.53 10.16 -5.65
C GLY A 101 9.50 10.31 -4.52
N PRO A 102 8.90 11.50 -4.37
CA PRO A 102 8.10 11.83 -3.18
C PRO A 102 6.71 11.19 -3.18
N SER A 103 6.15 10.89 -4.36
CA SER A 103 4.73 10.55 -4.47
C SER A 103 4.43 9.34 -5.33
N ARG A 104 5.39 8.73 -6.02
CA ARG A 104 5.16 7.54 -6.85
C ARG A 104 5.84 6.33 -6.26
N PHE A 105 5.36 5.16 -6.62
CA PHE A 105 6.03 3.91 -6.31
C PHE A 105 5.75 2.84 -7.37
N THR A 106 6.61 1.84 -7.42
CA THR A 106 6.39 0.57 -8.11
C THR A 106 6.37 -0.55 -7.09
N ALA A 107 5.73 -1.67 -7.43
CA ALA A 107 5.73 -2.84 -6.58
C ALA A 107 5.70 -4.15 -7.38
N ARG A 108 6.21 -5.21 -6.74
CA ARG A 108 6.26 -6.57 -7.28
C ARG A 108 5.84 -7.59 -6.25
N CYS A 109 5.07 -8.59 -6.66
CA CYS A 109 4.70 -9.73 -5.82
C CYS A 109 4.54 -10.98 -6.71
N GLY A 110 5.55 -11.85 -6.73
CA GLY A 110 5.62 -12.94 -7.73
C GLY A 110 5.57 -12.38 -9.16
N ASP A 111 4.57 -12.80 -9.94
CA ASP A 111 4.34 -12.31 -11.31
C ASP A 111 3.58 -10.98 -11.38
N TRP A 112 2.98 -10.52 -10.28
CA TRP A 112 2.27 -9.26 -10.24
C TRP A 112 3.21 -8.07 -10.30
N ARG A 113 2.80 -7.05 -11.05
CA ARG A 113 3.43 -5.73 -11.13
C ARG A 113 2.37 -4.67 -10.87
N ALA A 114 2.74 -3.70 -10.06
CA ALA A 114 1.89 -2.56 -9.76
C ALA A 114 2.71 -1.27 -9.82
N HIS A 115 2.02 -0.18 -10.10
CA HIS A 115 2.52 1.17 -9.91
C HIS A 115 1.47 1.97 -9.16
N GLY A 116 1.87 3.07 -8.55
CA GLY A 116 0.95 3.80 -7.72
C GLY A 116 1.45 5.15 -7.27
N TRP A 117 0.62 5.76 -6.43
CA TRP A 117 0.92 7.03 -5.79
C TRP A 117 0.74 6.93 -4.29
N THR A 118 1.61 7.63 -3.56
CA THR A 118 1.47 7.87 -2.14
C THR A 118 1.25 9.36 -1.93
N ARG A 119 0.22 9.70 -1.17
CA ARG A 119 -0.01 11.04 -0.65
C ARG A 119 0.25 11.04 0.85
N ILE A 120 1.10 11.96 1.30
CA ILE A 120 1.35 12.20 2.72
C ILE A 120 0.57 13.46 3.09
N ASN A 121 -0.41 13.32 3.97
CA ASN A 121 -1.14 14.43 4.58
C ASN A 121 -0.46 14.80 5.91
N ASP A 122 -1.05 15.71 6.68
CA ASP A 122 -0.51 16.08 8.00
C ASP A 122 -0.52 14.88 8.96
N ASP A 123 -1.59 14.08 8.95
CA ASP A 123 -1.84 13.06 9.98
C ASP A 123 -1.85 11.62 9.42
N SER A 124 -1.83 11.47 8.08
CA SER A 124 -1.99 10.17 7.44
C SER A 124 -1.13 9.98 6.19
N VAL A 125 -0.88 8.72 5.86
CA VAL A 125 -0.27 8.27 4.61
C VAL A 125 -1.32 7.48 3.84
N ILE A 126 -1.52 7.84 2.58
CA ILE A 126 -2.49 7.19 1.69
C ILE A 126 -1.72 6.64 0.49
N SER A 127 -1.93 5.39 0.13
CA SER A 127 -1.37 4.79 -1.09
C SER A 127 -2.47 4.24 -1.98
N LEU A 128 -2.37 4.54 -3.28
CA LEU A 128 -3.19 4.01 -4.36
C LEU A 128 -2.30 3.15 -5.26
N ALA A 129 -2.70 1.92 -5.53
CA ALA A 129 -2.04 0.99 -6.44
C ALA A 129 -2.94 0.66 -7.65
N LEU A 130 -2.34 0.59 -8.83
CA LEU A 130 -2.93 0.15 -10.09
C LEU A 130 -2.07 -0.97 -10.68
N THR A 131 -2.69 -1.86 -11.47
CA THR A 131 -1.93 -2.82 -12.29
C THR A 131 -1.06 -2.09 -13.30
N ALA A 132 0.19 -2.51 -13.44
CA ALA A 132 1.14 -1.97 -14.42
C ALA A 132 0.93 -2.55 -15.83
#